data_AF-I1CN00-F1
#
_entry.id   AF-I1CN00-F1
#
_cell.length_a   1.000
_cell.length_b   1.000
_cell.length_c   1.000
_cell.angle_alpha   90.00
_cell.angle_beta   90.00
_cell.angle_gamma   90.00
#
_symmetry.space_group_name_H-M   'P 1'
#
loop_
_entity.id
_entity.type
_entity.pdbx_description
1 polymer ?
#
loop_
_entity_poly.entity_id
_entity_poly.type
_entity_poly.pdbx_seq_one_letter_code
_entity_poly.pdbx_strand_id
1 'polypeptide(L)'
;MDHHCPWVNNCVGHGNYGHFFRFIVYVDLACIYHLCLLIGRVRSIMNSIRHFQFDAEPSTSDIILMVINFVLVFVVLFAVGILSGYQFYCLLRNQSNIEAWERGKVETLVRRGKIQPIKYPFDIGIYKNICQVLGPKPMLWLWPQTLNLITMKKKA
;
A
#
# COMPACT_ATOMS: atom_id res chain seq x y z
N MET A 1 5.65 -2.03 -18.08
CA MET A 1 5.44 -3.07 -17.03
C MET A 1 6.01 -2.51 -15.75
N ASP A 2 5.37 -2.72 -14.59
CA ASP A 2 5.87 -2.20 -13.33
C ASP A 2 6.80 -3.19 -12.64
N HIS A 3 6.31 -4.40 -12.35
CA HIS A 3 7.10 -5.51 -11.83
C HIS A 3 6.34 -6.84 -11.97
N HIS A 4 7.02 -7.97 -11.77
CA HIS A 4 6.36 -9.25 -11.52
C HIS A 4 6.16 -9.43 -10.01
N CYS A 5 4.92 -9.63 -9.57
CA CYS A 5 4.60 -9.76 -8.16
C CYS A 5 4.20 -11.21 -7.85
N PRO A 6 5.04 -11.97 -7.14
CA PRO A 6 4.74 -13.36 -6.82
C PRO A 6 3.54 -13.48 -5.87
N TRP A 7 3.28 -12.47 -5.04
CA TRP A 7 2.18 -12.45 -4.06
C TRP A 7 0.79 -12.42 -4.67
N VAL A 8 0.68 -11.89 -5.90
CA VAL A 8 -0.57 -11.93 -6.68
C VAL A 8 -0.46 -12.89 -7.87
N ASN A 9 0.64 -13.67 -7.94
CA ASN A 9 0.98 -14.60 -9.01
C ASN A 9 0.76 -14.00 -10.41
N ASN A 10 1.14 -12.73 -10.59
CA ASN A 10 0.88 -12.01 -11.83
C ASN A 10 1.85 -10.83 -12.01
N CYS A 11 2.01 -10.40 -13.26
CA CYS A 11 2.68 -9.14 -13.56
C CYS A 11 1.79 -7.96 -13.21
N VAL A 12 2.36 -6.95 -12.57
CA VAL A 12 1.75 -5.66 -12.32
C VAL A 12 2.20 -4.68 -13.41
N GLY A 13 1.26 -3.97 -14.01
CA GLY A 13 1.50 -3.02 -15.08
C GLY A 13 0.27 -2.17 -15.36
N HIS A 14 0.24 -1.48 -16.49
CA HIS A 14 -0.77 -0.45 -16.77
C HIS A 14 -2.23 -0.93 -16.60
N GLY A 15 -2.56 -2.16 -17.00
CA GLY A 15 -3.93 -2.69 -16.92
C GLY A 15 -4.41 -3.07 -15.52
N ASN A 16 -3.51 -3.28 -14.56
CA ASN A 16 -3.87 -3.74 -13.21
C ASN A 16 -3.18 -2.97 -12.07
N TYR A 17 -2.36 -1.96 -12.38
CA TYR A 17 -1.64 -1.17 -11.37
C TYR A 17 -2.58 -0.51 -10.37
N GLY A 18 -3.69 0.07 -10.85
CA GLY A 18 -4.71 0.64 -9.96
C GLY A 18 -5.37 -0.41 -9.06
N HIS A 19 -5.53 -1.65 -9.51
CA HIS A 19 -6.05 -2.73 -8.68
C HIS A 19 -5.03 -3.16 -7.62
N PHE A 20 -3.77 -3.30 -8.01
CA PHE A 20 -2.66 -3.60 -7.09
C PHE A 20 -2.50 -2.52 -6.02
N PHE A 21 -2.54 -1.24 -6.40
CA PHE A 21 -2.48 -0.12 -5.46
C PHE A 21 -3.61 -0.15 -4.43
N ARG A 22 -4.85 -0.43 -4.87
CA ARG A 22 -5.98 -0.59 -3.94
C ARG A 22 -5.80 -1.80 -3.02
N PHE A 23 -5.32 -2.92 -3.57
CA PHE A 23 -5.06 -4.13 -2.82
C PHE A 23 -4.10 -3.87 -1.64
N ILE A 24 -2.94 -3.27 -1.88
CA ILE A 24 -1.98 -2.98 -0.80
C ILE A 24 -2.54 -2.01 0.24
N VAL A 25 -3.31 -1.00 -0.17
CA VAL A 25 -4.00 -0.09 0.76
C VAL A 25 -5.01 -0.85 1.62
N TYR A 26 -5.80 -1.76 1.05
CA TYR A 26 -6.74 -2.57 1.81
C TYR A 26 -6.07 -3.56 2.76
N VAL A 27 -4.90 -4.10 2.40
CA VAL A 27 -4.09 -4.92 3.31
C VAL A 27 -3.66 -4.09 4.53
N ASP A 28 -3.13 -2.89 4.32
CA ASP A 28 -2.74 -2.01 5.43
C ASP A 28 -3.93 -1.64 6.33
N LEU A 29 -5.08 -1.27 5.73
CA LEU A 29 -6.30 -0.95 6.48
C LEU A 29 -6.83 -2.15 7.27
N ALA A 30 -6.83 -3.35 6.68
CA ALA A 30 -7.26 -4.57 7.35
C ALA A 30 -6.33 -4.92 8.53
N CYS A 31 -5.02 -4.78 8.35
CA CYS A 31 -4.06 -5.02 9.42
C CYS A 31 -4.16 -3.97 10.54
N ILE A 32 -4.38 -2.69 10.23
CA ILE A 32 -4.64 -1.65 11.24
C ILE A 32 -5.92 -1.98 12.02
N TYR A 33 -6.99 -2.33 11.32
CA TYR A 33 -8.25 -2.72 11.95
C TYR A 33 -8.07 -3.94 12.88
N HIS A 34 -7.37 -4.98 12.41
CA HIS A 34 -7.03 -6.15 13.22
C HIS A 34 -6.22 -5.78 14.46
N LEU A 35 -5.23 -4.90 14.32
CA LEU A 35 -4.45 -4.41 15.46
C LEU A 35 -5.32 -3.66 16.48
N CYS A 36 -6.27 -2.84 16.03
CA CYS A 36 -7.23 -2.19 16.92
C CYS A 36 -8.09 -3.21 17.71
N LEU A 37 -8.53 -4.29 17.05
CA LEU A 37 -9.27 -5.38 17.71
C LEU A 37 -8.40 -6.11 18.74
N LEU A 38 -7.15 -6.43 18.42
CA LEU A 38 -6.21 -7.06 19.35
C LEU A 38 -5.94 -6.19 20.58
N ILE A 39 -5.72 -4.88 20.38
CA ILE A 39 -5.58 -3.92 21.49
C ILE A 39 -6.86 -3.86 22.32
N GLY A 40 -8.03 -3.86 21.68
CA GLY A 40 -9.33 -3.92 22.35
C GLY A 40 -9.46 -5.16 23.22
N ARG A 41 -9.04 -6.34 22.71
CA ARG A 41 -9.04 -7.59 23.47
C ARG A 41 -8.11 -7.55 24.67
N VAL A 42 -6.89 -7.04 24.51
CA VAL A 42 -5.95 -6.85 25.64
C VAL A 42 -6.56 -5.92 26.70
N ARG A 43 -7.15 -4.80 26.30
CA ARG A 43 -7.82 -3.87 27.22
C ARG A 43 -8.97 -4.53 27.96
N SER A 44 -9.79 -5.34 27.28
CA SER A 44 -10.87 -6.09 27.90
C SER A 44 -10.35 -7.02 28.99
N ILE A 45 -9.31 -7.80 28.71
CA ILE A 45 -8.68 -8.72 29.67
C ILE A 45 -8.12 -7.94 30.86
N MET A 46 -7.39 -6.86 30.61
CA MET A 46 -6.85 -6.00 31.67
C MET A 46 -7.96 -5.41 32.56
N ASN A 47 -9.11 -5.07 31.97
CA ASN A 47 -10.25 -4.55 32.72
C ASN A 47 -10.89 -5.63 33.60
N SER A 48 -11.09 -6.84 33.07
CA SER A 48 -11.62 -7.99 33.84
C SER A 48 -10.74 -8.31 35.05
N ILE A 49 -9.41 -8.31 34.86
CA ILE A 49 -8.44 -8.54 35.95
C ILE A 49 -8.55 -7.44 37.01
N ARG A 50 -8.63 -6.16 36.61
CA ARG A 50 -8.76 -5.02 37.53
C ARG A 50 -10.04 -5.07 38.37
N HIS A 51 -11.12 -5.62 37.82
CA HIS A 51 -12.41 -5.73 38.49
C HIS A 51 -12.66 -7.11 39.11
N PHE A 52 -11.64 -7.96 39.24
CA PHE A 52 -11.72 -9.30 39.84
C PHE A 52 -12.81 -10.20 39.21
N GLN A 53 -13.02 -10.07 37.90
CA GLN A 53 -13.95 -10.90 37.13
C GLN A 53 -13.22 -12.12 36.56
N PHE A 54 -13.19 -13.20 37.34
CA PHE A 54 -12.44 -14.44 37.00
C PHE A 54 -13.12 -15.31 35.94
N ASP A 55 -14.41 -15.13 35.66
CA ASP A 55 -15.15 -15.88 34.63
C ASP A 55 -14.72 -15.51 33.19
N ALA A 56 -13.91 -14.47 33.02
CA ALA A 56 -13.48 -13.92 31.73
C ALA A 56 -12.00 -14.16 31.41
N GLU A 57 -11.32 -15.05 32.15
CA GLU A 57 -9.90 -15.32 31.92
C GLU A 57 -9.66 -15.93 30.52
N PRO A 58 -8.68 -15.41 29.76
CA PRO A 58 -8.34 -15.97 28.45
C PRO A 58 -7.68 -17.34 28.63
N SER A 59 -8.01 -18.28 27.73
CA SER A 59 -7.32 -19.58 27.70
C SER A 59 -5.85 -19.42 27.29
N THR A 60 -5.00 -20.38 27.63
CA THR A 60 -3.60 -20.41 27.17
C THR A 60 -3.50 -20.35 25.65
N SER A 61 -4.40 -21.04 24.94
CA SER A 61 -4.49 -20.97 23.48
C SER A 61 -4.84 -19.58 22.97
N ASP A 62 -5.74 -18.85 23.63
CA ASP A 62 -6.07 -17.47 23.25
C ASP A 62 -4.85 -16.57 23.38
N ILE A 63 -4.11 -16.69 24.48
CA ILE A 63 -2.89 -15.91 24.72
C ILE A 63 -1.84 -16.22 23.64
N ILE A 64 -1.60 -17.50 23.35
CA ILE A 64 -0.64 -17.91 22.31
C ILE A 64 -1.04 -17.34 20.95
N LEU A 65 -2.30 -17.51 20.55
CA LEU A 65 -2.80 -17.00 19.27
C LEU A 65 -2.74 -15.48 19.22
N MET A 66 -3.06 -14.77 20.30
CA MET A 66 -2.94 -13.32 20.38
C MET A 66 -1.50 -12.86 20.16
N VAL A 67 -0.52 -13.49 20.83
CA VAL A 67 0.91 -13.16 20.67
C VAL A 67 1.36 -13.37 19.22
N ILE A 68 1.01 -14.51 18.62
CA ILE A 68 1.34 -14.81 17.22
C ILE A 68 0.71 -13.75 16.30
N ASN A 69 -0.56 -13.41 16.51
CA ASN A 69 -1.26 -12.40 15.71
C ASN A 69 -0.63 -11.01 15.85
N PHE A 70 -0.19 -10.60 17.04
CA PHE A 70 0.52 -9.34 17.26
C PHE A 70 1.84 -9.28 16.48
N VAL A 71 2.62 -10.37 16.50
CA VAL A 71 3.87 -10.44 15.75
C VAL A 71 3.61 -10.39 14.25
N LEU A 72 2.69 -11.21 13.75
CA LEU A 72 2.38 -11.28 12.32
C LEU A 72 1.83 -9.97 11.78
N VAL A 73 0.88 -9.33 12.49
CA VAL A 73 0.30 -8.06 12.03
C VAL A 73 1.34 -6.95 11.98
N PHE A 74 2.29 -6.93 12.91
CA PHE A 74 3.38 -5.95 12.91
C PHE A 74 4.32 -6.17 11.72
N VAL A 75 4.71 -7.42 11.46
CA VAL A 75 5.58 -7.76 10.31
C VAL A 75 4.92 -7.38 8.99
N VAL A 76 3.63 -7.70 8.83
CA VAL A 76 2.88 -7.37 7.61
C VAL A 76 2.74 -5.86 7.45
N LEU A 77 2.34 -5.12 8.49
CA LEU A 77 2.24 -3.66 8.42
C LEU A 77 3.58 -2.99 8.12
N PHE A 78 4.68 -3.49 8.68
CA PHE A 78 5.99 -2.95 8.39
C PHE A 78 6.39 -3.18 6.92
N ALA A 79 6.29 -4.42 6.44
CA ALA A 79 6.70 -4.77 5.09
C ALA A 79 5.78 -4.16 4.02
N VAL A 80 4.47 -4.32 4.17
CA VAL A 80 3.47 -3.80 3.23
C VAL A 80 3.36 -2.29 3.35
N GLY A 81 3.49 -1.71 4.54
CA GLY A 81 3.49 -0.25 4.71
C GLY A 81 4.65 0.44 3.98
N ILE A 82 5.86 -0.13 4.00
CA ILE A 82 7.00 0.36 3.19
C ILE A 82 6.67 0.27 1.70
N LEU A 83 6.12 -0.87 1.26
CA LEU A 83 5.70 -1.07 -0.14
C LEU A 83 4.63 -0.05 -0.56
N SER A 84 3.57 0.12 0.24
CA SER A 84 2.49 1.09 0.02
C SER A 84 3.02 2.52 -0.05
N GLY A 85 3.94 2.90 0.84
CA GLY A 85 4.59 4.20 0.80
C GLY A 85 5.38 4.43 -0.50
N TYR A 86 6.13 3.42 -0.94
CA TYR A 86 6.87 3.49 -2.20
C TYR A 86 5.93 3.54 -3.42
N GLN A 87 4.88 2.74 -3.44
CA GLN A 87 3.88 2.76 -4.52
C GLN A 87 3.12 4.10 -4.55
N PHE A 88 2.85 4.70 -3.39
CA PHE A 88 2.27 6.03 -3.34
C PHE A 88 3.22 7.08 -3.91
N TYR A 89 4.52 7.01 -3.59
CA TYR A 89 5.52 7.87 -4.20
C TYR A 89 5.57 7.73 -5.73
N CYS A 90 5.56 6.50 -6.25
CA CYS A 90 5.52 6.22 -7.68
C CYS A 90 4.23 6.77 -8.34
N LEU A 91 3.07 6.56 -7.70
CA LEU A 91 1.78 7.09 -8.12
C LEU A 91 1.80 8.62 -8.22
N LEU A 92 2.34 9.32 -7.21
CA LEU A 92 2.41 10.78 -7.19
C LEU A 92 3.30 11.37 -8.28
N ARG A 93 4.33 10.63 -8.73
CA ARG A 93 5.30 11.06 -9.74
C ARG A 93 5.07 10.43 -11.12
N ASN A 94 3.96 9.70 -11.28
CA ASN A 94 3.57 8.97 -12.48
C ASN A 94 4.73 8.21 -13.12
N GLN A 95 5.33 7.33 -12.34
CA GLN A 95 6.46 6.52 -12.77
C GLN A 95 6.29 5.07 -12.31
N SER A 96 6.80 4.13 -13.10
CA SER A 96 6.93 2.74 -12.67
C SER A 96 8.11 2.53 -11.71
N ASN A 97 8.18 1.39 -11.03
CA ASN A 97 9.31 1.01 -10.18
C ASN A 97 10.63 0.99 -10.98
N ILE A 98 10.57 0.52 -12.24
CA ILE A 98 11.72 0.49 -13.15
C ILE A 98 12.18 1.92 -13.45
N GLU A 99 11.24 2.79 -13.84
CA GLU A 99 11.54 4.21 -14.14
C GLU A 99 12.07 4.95 -12.90
N ALA A 100 11.54 4.68 -11.71
CA ALA A 100 12.01 5.26 -10.47
C ALA A 100 13.46 4.86 -10.16
N TRP A 101 13.82 3.60 -10.41
CA TRP A 101 15.19 3.11 -10.25
C TRP A 101 16.15 3.70 -11.29
N GLU A 102 15.74 3.76 -12.55
CA GLU A 102 16.50 4.42 -13.62
C GLU A 102 16.71 5.90 -13.32
N ARG A 103 15.67 6.59 -12.83
CA ARG A 103 15.75 7.98 -12.40
C ARG A 103 16.78 8.18 -11.29
N GLY A 104 16.80 7.31 -10.28
CA GLY A 104 17.81 7.39 -9.21
C GLY A 104 19.26 7.27 -9.72
N LYS A 105 19.48 6.44 -10.74
CA LYS A 105 20.79 6.34 -11.42
C LYS A 105 21.14 7.61 -12.19
N VAL A 106 20.19 8.12 -12.98
CA VAL A 106 20.35 9.37 -13.75
C VAL A 106 20.66 10.53 -12.80
N GLU A 107 19.90 10.68 -11.71
CA GLU A 107 20.14 11.71 -10.70
C GLU A 107 21.54 11.61 -10.09
N THR A 108 22.04 10.40 -9.85
CA THR A 108 23.42 10.18 -9.37
C THR A 108 24.47 10.65 -10.39
N LEU A 109 24.25 10.39 -11.68
CA LEU A 109 25.15 10.83 -12.75
C LEU A 109 25.13 12.35 -12.95
N VAL A 110 23.95 12.98 -12.84
CA VAL A 110 23.79 14.43 -12.87
C VAL A 110 24.54 15.07 -11.71
N ARG A 111 24.37 14.56 -10.49
CA ARG A 111 25.10 15.04 -9.29
C ARG A 111 26.62 14.93 -9.43
N ARG A 112 27.10 13.95 -10.19
CA ARG A 112 28.52 13.76 -10.51
C ARG A 112 29.00 14.59 -11.71
N GLY A 113 28.15 15.42 -12.30
CA GLY A 113 28.47 16.25 -13.46
C GLY A 113 28.71 15.46 -14.76
N LYS A 114 28.32 14.17 -14.81
CA LYS A 114 28.56 13.33 -15.99
C LYS A 114 27.56 13.55 -17.10
N ILE A 115 26.34 13.96 -16.75
CA ILE A 115 25.23 14.19 -17.69
C ILE A 115 24.44 15.42 -17.26
N GLN A 116 23.73 16.03 -18.22
CA GLN A 116 22.84 17.14 -17.94
C GLN A 116 21.52 16.67 -17.29
N PRO A 117 20.84 17.52 -16.50
CA PRO A 117 19.53 17.20 -15.96
C PRO A 117 18.52 16.85 -17.06
N ILE A 118 17.78 15.76 -16.86
CA ILE A 118 16.76 15.26 -17.79
C ILE A 118 15.37 15.57 -17.23
N LYS A 119 14.47 16.06 -18.09
CA LYS A 119 13.06 16.26 -17.75
C LYS A 119 12.27 14.99 -18.01
N TYR A 120 11.52 14.52 -17.02
CA TYR A 120 10.67 13.34 -17.15
C TYR A 120 9.29 13.72 -17.69
N PRO A 121 8.80 13.09 -18.78
CA PRO A 121 7.61 13.55 -19.50
C PRO A 121 6.29 13.13 -18.84
N PHE A 122 6.28 12.08 -18.03
CA PHE A 122 5.05 11.49 -17.49
C PHE A 122 4.53 12.19 -16.23
N ASP A 123 5.39 12.90 -15.50
CA ASP A 123 4.99 13.67 -14.33
C ASP A 123 4.29 14.97 -14.76
N ILE A 124 2.96 14.96 -14.78
CA ILE A 124 2.10 16.06 -15.25
C ILE A 124 1.35 16.76 -14.12
N GLY A 125 1.78 16.55 -12.88
CA GLY A 125 1.20 17.09 -11.66
C GLY A 125 0.38 16.06 -10.88
N ILE A 126 0.49 16.12 -9.55
CA ILE A 126 0.01 15.11 -8.60
C ILE A 126 -1.43 14.65 -8.88
N TYR A 127 -2.38 15.59 -9.00
CA TYR A 127 -3.79 15.23 -9.22
C TYR A 127 -3.99 14.48 -10.54
N LYS A 128 -3.38 14.96 -11.63
CA LYS A 128 -3.49 14.34 -12.95
C LYS A 128 -2.82 12.96 -12.95
N ASN A 129 -1.68 12.82 -12.29
CA ASN A 129 -0.96 11.56 -12.12
C ASN A 129 -1.84 10.51 -11.42
N ILE A 130 -2.45 10.88 -10.29
CA ILE A 130 -3.36 9.98 -9.57
C ILE A 130 -4.57 9.63 -10.44
N CYS A 131 -5.16 10.62 -11.12
CA CYS A 131 -6.32 10.39 -11.99
C CYS A 131 -6.05 9.44 -13.14
N GLN A 132 -4.83 9.37 -13.67
CA GLN A 132 -4.47 8.40 -14.72
C GLN A 132 -4.51 6.94 -14.22
N VAL A 133 -4.30 6.71 -12.93
CA VAL A 133 -4.28 5.37 -12.35
C VAL A 133 -5.61 5.01 -11.68
N LEU A 134 -6.17 5.92 -10.89
CA LEU A 134 -7.35 5.65 -10.05
C LEU A 134 -8.66 6.19 -10.66
N GLY A 135 -8.57 6.95 -11.75
CA GLY A 135 -9.70 7.55 -12.44
C GLY A 135 -10.02 8.98 -11.98
N PRO A 136 -10.96 9.64 -12.66
CA PRO A 136 -11.22 11.08 -12.50
C PRO A 136 -12.06 11.44 -11.27
N LYS A 137 -12.65 10.46 -10.58
CA LYS A 137 -13.57 10.68 -9.45
C LYS A 137 -12.90 10.27 -8.13
N PRO A 138 -12.42 11.23 -7.30
CA PRO A 138 -11.71 10.93 -6.06
C PRO A 138 -12.49 10.06 -5.08
N MET A 139 -13.81 10.26 -5.00
CA MET A 139 -14.70 9.47 -4.14
C MET A 139 -14.70 7.97 -4.46
N LEU A 140 -14.27 7.59 -5.66
CA LEU A 140 -14.21 6.20 -6.09
C LEU A 140 -12.78 5.65 -6.12
N TRP A 141 -11.77 6.42 -5.72
CA TRP A 141 -10.37 5.99 -5.81
C TRP A 141 -10.10 4.69 -5.06
N LEU A 142 -10.74 4.46 -3.91
CA LEU A 142 -10.63 3.20 -3.18
C LEU A 142 -11.68 2.16 -3.63
N TRP A 143 -12.74 2.57 -4.33
CA TRP A 143 -13.77 1.65 -4.80
C TRP A 143 -13.21 0.70 -5.88
N PRO A 144 -13.43 -0.63 -5.77
CA PRO A 144 -13.08 -1.58 -6.80
C PRO A 144 -13.85 -1.26 -8.09
N GLN A 145 -13.14 -0.88 -9.14
CA GLN A 145 -13.72 -0.53 -10.43
C GLN A 145 -13.01 -1.31 -11.52
N THR A 146 -13.75 -1.78 -12.52
CA THR A 146 -13.17 -2.20 -13.79
C THR A 146 -12.63 -0.96 -14.49
N LEU A 147 -11.31 -0.75 -14.48
CA LEU A 147 -10.71 0.36 -15.23
C LEU A 147 -10.80 0.03 -16.73
N ASN A 148 -11.86 0.51 -17.38
CA ASN A 148 -12.00 0.41 -18.83
C ASN A 148 -10.95 1.32 -19.48
N LEU A 149 -9.82 0.75 -19.89
CA LEU A 149 -8.71 1.41 -20.59
C LEU A 149 -9.18 2.21 -21.84
N ILE A 150 -10.33 1.83 -22.42
CA ILE A 150 -10.95 2.47 -23.58
C ILE A 150 -11.50 3.88 -23.24
N THR A 151 -11.96 4.11 -22.02
CA THR A 151 -12.57 5.38 -21.61
C THR A 151 -11.56 6.50 -21.35
N MET A 152 -10.29 6.17 -21.08
CA MET A 152 -9.24 7.18 -20.87
C MET A 152 -8.71 7.77 -22.18
N LYS A 153 -8.70 7.00 -23.27
CA LYS A 153 -8.32 7.51 -24.61
C LYS A 153 -9.33 8.48 -25.22
N LYS A 154 -10.58 8.50 -24.74
CA LYS A 154 -11.63 9.41 -25.25
C LYS A 154 -11.68 10.78 -24.56
N LYS A 155 -10.86 11.00 -23.53
CA LYS A 155 -10.86 12.24 -22.73
C LYS A 155 -9.48 12.91 -22.59
N ALA A 156 -8.46 12.38 -23.27
CA ALA A 156 -7.13 12.97 -23.35
C ALA A 156 -6.95 13.69 -24.69
#